data_AF-A0A081DFH4-F1
#
_entry.id   AF-A0A081DFH4-F1
#
_cell.length_a   1.000
_cell.length_b   1.000
_cell.length_c   1.000
_cell.angle_alpha   90.00
_cell.angle_beta   90.00
_cell.angle_gamma   90.00
#
_symmetry.space_group_name_H-M   'P 1'
#
loop_
_entity.id
_entity.type
_entity.pdbx_description
1 polymer ?
#
loop_
_entity_poly.entity_id
_entity_poly.type
_entity_poly.pdbx_seq_one_letter_code
_entity_poly.pdbx_strand_id
1 'polypeptide(L)'
;MNTYNGAPAVKEEETERSATKMYVVEAQNVDKLETNRWYFPLVEEPSVKLQVAFARKRSNEYAAQIFKGEDGERKATVDKADVLDYFDRKFNRAYSYSAKEVIAYIKKGKFKTKADKLKAGLNYIRFNRYTRFFEPIFAYQADIVAGTPRTKCYNLYFGIYENDAQVVNDLRAISEEFDIDYDIVLVQPRYDGELDDLLIKSNARVGLKFNTQPELFFFDFSENMTLERFPEQLEGAEAYIGSVVKKKKISSVTRTTLRSSAANENVYQEKINLSLSDDNKGFKMDRELSATGHFEREYIFSWIHWTDFLKEDYSIYKDQEHFYECGSKKELLRYAEQFTALEDKKIEEFRERREKSTDREWDAATVKDYTSTVIETGRYGDNSPLIVKETMTLKDGYIKKAGKNLIIEIGKFIGGQVELEKKERERTVDVYLDHAKTYIYEINLEIPAGYTVKGMDALNNSVDNATGNFITTAVIDGNVLKVKTIKTYKSNYLKSEQWNDMVLWLDAAFAFNQAKVLLEKQ
;
A
#
# COMPACT_ATOMS: atom_id res chain seq x y z
N MET A 1 26.42 17.12 9.34
CA MET A 1 26.93 15.87 8.74
C MET A 1 27.16 14.87 9.85
N ASN A 2 26.74 13.62 9.69
CA ASN A 2 27.05 12.54 10.62
C ASN A 2 27.23 11.23 9.86
N THR A 3 27.91 10.27 10.47
CA THR A 3 28.29 8.97 9.88
C THR A 3 27.66 7.84 10.69
N TYR A 4 27.18 6.80 10.02
CA TYR A 4 26.44 5.69 10.62
C TYR A 4 26.90 4.33 10.10
N ASN A 5 26.46 3.24 10.75
CA ASN A 5 26.70 1.84 10.34
C ASN A 5 28.17 1.51 10.06
N GLY A 6 29.08 1.95 10.94
CA GLY A 6 30.50 1.68 10.78
C GLY A 6 31.24 2.59 9.78
N ALA A 7 30.59 3.61 9.22
CA ALA A 7 31.27 4.64 8.44
C ALA A 7 32.33 5.39 9.28
N PRO A 8 33.47 5.79 8.68
CA PRO A 8 34.51 6.55 9.35
C PRO A 8 33.95 7.84 9.97
N ALA A 9 34.36 8.16 11.20
CA ALA A 9 33.88 9.33 11.91
C ALA A 9 34.19 10.63 11.14
N VAL A 10 33.24 11.57 11.21
CA VAL A 10 33.44 12.93 10.66
C VAL A 10 34.56 13.64 11.41
N LYS A 11 35.55 14.16 10.67
CA LYS A 11 36.62 15.02 11.17
C LYS A 11 36.34 16.48 10.78
N GLU A 12 36.44 17.42 11.72
CA GLU A 12 36.44 18.86 11.40
C GLU A 12 37.89 19.29 11.15
N GLU A 13 38.14 19.92 10.01
CA GLU A 13 39.47 20.44 9.65
C GLU A 13 39.49 21.96 9.75
N GLU A 14 40.62 22.50 10.19
CA GLU A 14 40.82 23.94 10.26
C GLU A 14 40.77 24.55 8.86
N THR A 15 40.16 25.73 8.75
CA THR A 15 40.13 26.49 7.49
C THR A 15 40.70 27.88 7.69
N GLU A 16 41.24 28.47 6.61
CA GLU A 16 41.84 29.80 6.65
C GLU A 16 40.83 30.93 7.00
N ARG A 17 39.53 30.67 6.90
CA ARG A 17 38.47 31.63 7.18
C ARG A 17 37.56 31.10 8.28
N SER A 18 37.45 31.80 9.39
CA SER A 18 36.55 31.43 10.50
C SER A 18 35.07 31.27 10.10
N ALA A 19 34.64 31.89 8.99
CA ALA A 19 33.31 31.74 8.41
C ALA A 19 33.12 30.44 7.59
N THR A 20 34.15 29.62 7.44
CA THR A 20 34.14 28.37 6.69
C THR A 20 34.44 27.21 7.63
N LYS A 21 33.57 26.20 7.61
CA LYS A 21 33.80 24.93 8.31
C LYS A 21 34.03 23.83 7.28
N MET A 22 35.10 23.05 7.44
CA MET A 22 35.40 21.90 6.61
C MET A 22 35.19 20.62 7.42
N TYR A 23 34.42 19.69 6.88
CA TYR A 23 34.22 18.38 7.48
C TYR A 23 34.59 17.29 6.48
N VAL A 24 35.38 16.32 6.94
CA VAL A 24 35.98 15.28 6.10
C VAL A 24 35.58 13.90 6.62
N VAL A 25 35.17 13.03 5.68
CA VAL A 25 34.95 11.60 5.90
C VAL A 25 35.70 10.87 4.80
N GLU A 26 36.66 10.03 5.19
CA GLU A 26 37.50 9.28 4.26
C GLU A 26 37.32 7.78 4.48
N ALA A 27 36.86 7.09 3.44
CA ALA A 27 36.81 5.63 3.39
C ALA A 27 37.64 5.13 2.20
N GLN A 28 38.38 4.05 2.39
CA GLN A 28 39.19 3.41 1.35
C GLN A 28 38.88 1.91 1.34
N ASN A 29 38.99 1.29 0.16
CA ASN A 29 38.73 -0.14 -0.04
C ASN A 29 37.32 -0.55 0.44
N VAL A 30 36.30 0.26 0.11
CA VAL A 30 34.90 -0.08 0.40
C VAL A 30 34.50 -1.23 -0.50
N ASP A 31 34.05 -2.33 0.11
CA ASP A 31 33.60 -3.50 -0.62
C ASP A 31 32.42 -3.18 -1.54
N LYS A 32 32.31 -3.93 -2.63
CA LYS A 32 31.19 -3.78 -3.55
C LYS A 32 29.93 -4.37 -2.90
N LEU A 33 28.81 -3.66 -3.05
CA LEU A 33 27.51 -4.22 -2.69
C LEU A 33 27.19 -5.45 -3.57
N GLU A 34 27.16 -6.63 -2.95
CA GLU A 34 26.88 -7.90 -3.65
C GLU A 34 25.38 -8.26 -3.65
N THR A 35 24.61 -7.81 -2.64
CA THR A 35 23.18 -8.14 -2.50
C THR A 35 22.29 -6.91 -2.65
N ASN A 36 21.27 -7.00 -3.50
CA ASN A 36 20.29 -5.91 -3.73
C ASN A 36 18.85 -6.29 -3.37
N ARG A 37 18.55 -7.57 -3.12
CA ARG A 37 17.19 -8.06 -2.83
C ARG A 37 16.91 -8.03 -1.33
N TRP A 38 15.76 -7.44 -0.98
CA TRP A 38 15.26 -7.36 0.41
C TRP A 38 16.33 -6.81 1.35
N TYR A 39 16.89 -5.66 0.97
CA TYR A 39 18.07 -5.08 1.57
C TYR A 39 17.85 -3.58 1.81
N PHE A 40 18.20 -3.09 2.99
CA PHE A 40 18.12 -1.68 3.35
C PHE A 40 19.53 -1.09 3.49
N PRO A 41 20.08 -0.46 2.45
CA PRO A 41 21.47 -0.01 2.45
C PRO A 41 21.76 1.04 3.52
N LEU A 42 20.81 1.91 3.86
CA LEU A 42 21.02 2.91 4.92
C LEU A 42 21.00 2.32 6.34
N VAL A 43 20.67 1.04 6.48
CA VAL A 43 20.71 0.31 7.75
C VAL A 43 21.97 -0.56 7.83
N GLU A 44 22.33 -1.18 6.71
CA GLU A 44 23.38 -2.20 6.66
C GLU A 44 24.74 -1.64 6.22
N GLU A 45 24.76 -0.65 5.32
CA GLU A 45 26.00 -0.09 4.79
C GLU A 45 26.48 1.12 5.58
N PRO A 46 27.82 1.29 5.70
CA PRO A 46 28.44 2.55 6.08
C PRO A 46 27.84 3.74 5.32
N SER A 47 27.23 4.67 6.05
CA SER A 47 26.49 5.78 5.44
C SER A 47 26.85 7.14 6.05
N VAL A 48 26.66 8.20 5.25
CA VAL A 48 26.86 9.60 5.67
C VAL A 48 25.56 10.37 5.44
N LYS A 49 25.04 10.99 6.50
CA LYS A 49 23.88 11.90 6.44
C LYS A 49 24.35 13.33 6.57
N LEU A 50 24.13 14.13 5.54
CA LEU A 50 24.49 15.55 5.52
C LEU A 50 23.25 16.41 5.38
N GLN A 51 23.13 17.40 6.26
CA GLN A 51 22.17 18.48 6.11
C GLN A 51 22.78 19.80 6.56
N VAL A 52 22.44 20.87 5.85
CA VAL A 52 22.81 22.25 6.18
C VAL A 52 21.53 23.08 6.11
N ALA A 53 21.17 23.75 7.21
CA ALA A 53 20.07 24.69 7.23
C ALA A 53 20.58 26.09 7.54
N PHE A 54 20.14 27.06 6.74
CA PHE A 54 20.46 28.46 6.95
C PHE A 54 19.18 29.26 7.11
N ALA A 55 18.95 29.77 8.31
CA ALA A 55 17.77 30.57 8.64
C ALA A 55 18.18 32.00 9.01
N ARG A 56 17.79 32.99 8.21
CA ARG A 56 18.07 34.42 8.48
C ARG A 56 17.17 35.03 9.56
N LYS A 57 16.03 34.39 9.83
CA LYS A 57 15.00 34.84 10.77
C LYS A 57 14.38 33.63 11.46
N ARG A 58 13.86 33.82 12.67
CA ARG A 58 13.22 32.78 13.49
C ARG A 58 12.08 32.05 12.77
N SER A 59 11.33 32.72 11.90
CA SER A 59 10.30 32.09 11.07
C SER A 59 10.86 31.03 10.12
N ASN A 60 12.04 31.28 9.54
CA ASN A 60 12.70 30.38 8.61
C ASN A 60 13.28 29.17 9.36
N GLU A 61 13.74 29.41 10.59
CA GLU A 61 14.20 28.37 11.49
C GLU A 61 13.05 27.42 11.87
N TYR A 62 11.85 27.96 12.14
CA TYR A 62 10.66 27.14 12.38
C TYR A 62 10.20 26.33 11.17
N ALA A 63 10.34 26.90 9.97
CA ALA A 63 10.02 26.20 8.73
C ALA A 63 11.08 25.15 8.33
N ALA A 64 12.26 25.18 8.94
CA ALA A 64 13.35 24.27 8.61
C ALA A 64 12.98 22.82 8.97
N GLN A 65 13.18 21.93 8.01
CA GLN A 65 12.92 20.50 8.14
C GLN A 65 14.05 19.78 8.89
N ILE A 66 14.54 20.39 9.97
CA ILE A 66 15.67 19.89 10.78
C ILE A 66 15.31 19.89 12.25
N PHE A 67 15.86 18.94 13.01
CA PHE A 67 15.99 19.11 14.45
C PHE A 67 17.24 19.96 14.72
N LYS A 68 17.03 21.15 15.26
CA LYS A 68 18.10 22.14 15.43
C LYS A 68 18.86 21.87 16.74
N GLY A 69 20.19 21.92 16.67
CA GLY A 69 21.06 21.97 17.85
C GLY A 69 21.46 23.41 18.19
N GLU A 70 22.53 23.59 18.95
CA GLU A 70 23.05 24.93 19.21
C GLU A 70 23.63 25.59 17.94
N ASP A 71 23.55 26.92 17.86
CA ASP A 71 24.00 27.65 16.67
C ASP A 71 25.51 27.49 16.47
N GLY A 72 25.90 27.01 15.29
CA GLY A 72 27.30 26.72 14.96
C GLY A 72 27.79 25.35 15.43
N GLU A 73 26.99 24.61 16.20
CA GLU A 73 27.29 23.26 16.62
C GLU A 73 26.61 22.20 15.74
N ARG A 74 27.30 21.07 15.58
CA ARG A 74 26.82 19.94 14.80
C ARG A 74 25.94 19.05 15.67
N LYS A 75 24.64 18.98 15.38
CA LYS A 75 23.75 17.98 16.01
C LYS A 75 23.98 16.60 15.38
N ALA A 76 24.14 15.59 16.23
CA ALA A 76 24.39 14.21 15.83
C ALA A 76 23.19 13.28 16.06
N THR A 77 22.41 13.53 17.11
CA THR A 77 21.25 12.72 17.52
C THR A 77 20.06 13.60 17.90
N VAL A 78 18.87 13.01 17.91
CA VAL A 78 17.63 13.66 18.36
C VAL A 78 17.15 13.06 19.68
N ASP A 79 16.83 13.92 20.63
CA ASP A 79 16.35 13.52 21.95
C ASP A 79 14.84 13.79 22.13
N LYS A 80 14.31 13.38 23.30
CA LYS A 80 12.89 13.56 23.64
C LYS A 80 12.48 15.02 23.78
N ALA A 81 13.39 15.91 24.17
CA ALA A 81 13.08 17.34 24.33
C ALA A 81 12.92 18.00 22.97
N ASP A 82 13.76 17.65 21.99
CA ASP A 82 13.63 18.07 20.60
C ASP A 82 12.26 17.70 20.01
N VAL A 83 11.82 16.46 20.27
CA VAL A 83 10.54 15.95 19.77
C VAL A 83 9.36 16.59 20.51
N LEU A 84 9.48 16.81 21.83
CA LEU A 84 8.45 17.49 22.61
C LEU A 84 8.24 18.93 22.12
N ASP A 85 9.32 19.66 21.85
CA ASP A 85 9.26 21.01 21.27
C ASP A 85 8.61 21.00 19.88
N TYR A 86 8.95 20.02 19.04
CA TYR A 86 8.28 19.84 17.74
C TYR A 86 6.77 19.60 17.91
N PHE A 87 6.38 18.74 18.85
CA PHE A 87 4.97 18.46 19.12
C PHE A 87 4.22 19.66 19.68
N ASP A 88 4.77 20.39 20.64
CA ASP A 88 4.12 21.58 21.20
C ASP A 88 3.90 22.67 20.15
N ARG A 89 4.87 22.85 19.24
CA ARG A 89 4.76 23.83 18.14
C ARG A 89 3.70 23.44 17.11
N LYS A 90 3.68 22.17 16.67
CA LYS A 90 2.84 21.72 15.56
C LYS A 90 1.44 21.26 15.97
N PHE A 91 1.29 20.75 17.20
CA PHE A 91 0.07 20.08 17.65
C PHE A 91 -0.52 20.67 18.94
N ASN A 92 -0.20 21.92 19.29
CA ASN A 92 -0.66 22.59 20.52
C ASN A 92 -2.18 22.47 20.80
N ARG A 93 -3.00 22.70 19.77
CA ARG A 93 -4.47 22.64 19.85
C ARG A 93 -5.06 22.10 18.55
N ALA A 94 -6.17 21.37 18.63
CA ALA A 94 -6.98 21.05 17.46
C ALA A 94 -7.87 22.24 17.09
N TYR A 95 -8.09 22.45 15.79
CA TYR A 95 -8.98 23.47 15.26
C TYR A 95 -10.32 22.82 14.87
N SER A 96 -11.38 23.08 15.62
CA SER A 96 -12.65 22.35 15.46
C SER A 96 -13.60 22.88 14.38
N TYR A 97 -13.32 24.06 13.81
CA TYR A 97 -14.25 24.69 12.86
C TYR A 97 -14.43 23.88 11.57
N SER A 98 -13.34 23.34 11.00
CA SER A 98 -13.38 22.51 9.79
C SER A 98 -14.12 21.18 10.03
N ALA A 99 -14.00 20.62 11.23
CA ALA A 99 -14.63 19.36 11.63
C ALA A 99 -16.12 19.46 11.99
N LYS A 100 -16.73 20.66 12.03
CA LYS A 100 -18.11 20.87 12.51
C LYS A 100 -19.14 19.99 11.80
N GLU A 101 -19.06 19.91 10.47
CA GLU A 101 -19.99 19.11 9.67
C GLU A 101 -19.83 17.61 9.94
N VAL A 102 -18.58 17.13 10.02
CA VAL A 102 -18.26 15.73 10.33
C VAL A 102 -18.75 15.36 11.73
N ILE A 103 -18.51 16.23 12.72
CA ILE A 103 -18.99 16.04 14.09
C ILE A 103 -20.53 16.00 14.14
N ALA A 104 -21.21 16.88 13.39
CA ALA A 104 -22.66 16.87 13.32
C ALA A 104 -23.20 15.58 12.68
N TYR A 105 -22.54 15.08 11.62
CA TYR A 105 -22.84 13.79 11.02
C TYR A 105 -22.69 12.65 12.04
N ILE A 106 -21.56 12.59 12.76
CA ILE A 106 -21.31 11.57 13.79
C ILE A 106 -22.36 11.62 14.90
N LYS A 107 -22.76 12.82 15.37
CA LYS A 107 -23.78 13.00 16.42
C LYS A 107 -25.18 12.54 15.99
N LYS A 108 -25.52 12.70 14.71
CA LYS A 108 -26.80 12.24 14.14
C LYS A 108 -26.81 10.73 13.90
N GLY A 109 -25.64 10.15 13.61
CA GLY A 109 -25.48 8.72 13.39
C GLY A 109 -25.58 7.87 14.66
N LYS A 110 -25.87 6.58 14.48
CA LYS A 110 -26.00 5.59 15.57
C LYS A 110 -24.72 4.73 15.69
N PHE A 111 -23.58 5.36 15.96
CA PHE A 111 -22.28 4.70 16.11
C PHE A 111 -22.07 4.22 17.54
N LYS A 112 -21.76 2.93 17.74
CA LYS A 112 -21.72 2.30 19.06
C LYS A 112 -20.40 2.56 19.78
N THR A 113 -19.29 2.40 19.08
CA THR A 113 -17.95 2.50 19.67
C THR A 113 -17.24 3.80 19.30
N LYS A 114 -16.16 4.14 20.02
CA LYS A 114 -15.27 5.25 19.66
C LYS A 114 -14.58 4.98 18.31
N ALA A 115 -14.22 3.73 18.02
CA ALA A 115 -13.64 3.32 16.75
C ALA A 115 -14.65 3.54 15.59
N ASP A 116 -15.91 3.13 15.76
CA ASP A 116 -16.96 3.33 14.75
C ASP A 116 -17.12 4.81 14.39
N LYS A 117 -17.10 5.69 15.41
CA LYS A 117 -17.21 7.15 15.21
C LYS A 117 -16.05 7.70 14.40
N LEU A 118 -14.82 7.26 14.68
CA LEU A 118 -13.64 7.69 13.93
C LEU A 118 -13.67 7.17 12.49
N LYS A 119 -13.98 5.89 12.28
CA LYS A 119 -14.11 5.29 10.95
C LYS A 119 -15.19 6.01 10.12
N ALA A 120 -16.36 6.24 10.71
CA ALA A 120 -17.43 7.00 10.07
C ALA A 120 -17.03 8.45 9.77
N GLY A 121 -16.29 9.09 10.69
CA GLY A 121 -15.73 10.42 10.50
C GLY A 121 -14.76 10.48 9.33
N LEU A 122 -13.81 9.54 9.26
CA LEU A 122 -12.85 9.46 8.16
C LEU A 122 -13.55 9.21 6.83
N ASN A 123 -14.50 8.27 6.77
CA ASN A 123 -15.26 7.97 5.56
C ASN A 123 -16.04 9.21 5.07
N TYR A 124 -16.65 9.95 6.01
CA TYR A 124 -17.34 11.19 5.68
C TYR A 124 -16.36 12.24 5.13
N ILE A 125 -15.18 12.41 5.75
CA ILE A 125 -14.13 13.32 5.28
C ILE A 125 -13.68 12.89 3.88
N ARG A 126 -13.38 11.60 3.68
CA ARG A 126 -12.94 11.02 2.40
C ARG A 126 -13.87 11.39 1.27
N PHE A 127 -15.18 11.22 1.48
CA PHE A 127 -16.13 11.58 0.46
C PHE A 127 -16.35 13.10 0.35
N ASN A 128 -16.76 13.74 1.45
CA ASN A 128 -17.28 15.11 1.44
C ASN A 128 -16.23 16.21 1.40
N ARG A 129 -14.96 15.86 1.61
CA ARG A 129 -13.82 16.78 1.54
C ARG A 129 -12.79 16.35 0.49
N TYR A 130 -12.94 15.20 -0.17
CA TYR A 130 -11.93 14.76 -1.13
C TYR A 130 -12.53 14.12 -2.39
N THR A 131 -13.00 12.88 -2.33
CA THR A 131 -13.31 12.10 -3.55
C THR A 131 -14.45 12.68 -4.36
N ARG A 132 -15.51 13.23 -3.75
CA ARG A 132 -16.61 13.84 -4.53
C ARG A 132 -16.18 14.99 -5.43
N PHE A 133 -15.07 15.66 -5.11
CA PHE A 133 -14.53 16.76 -5.92
C PHE A 133 -13.82 16.27 -7.18
N PHE A 134 -13.65 14.97 -7.38
CA PHE A 134 -13.09 14.42 -8.61
C PHE A 134 -14.02 14.70 -9.79
N GLU A 135 -15.33 14.63 -9.59
CA GLU A 135 -16.30 14.92 -10.66
C GLU A 135 -16.16 16.34 -11.23
N PRO A 136 -16.26 17.43 -10.44
CA PRO A 136 -16.12 18.79 -10.97
C PRO A 136 -14.70 19.06 -11.49
N ILE A 137 -13.65 18.44 -10.92
CA ILE A 137 -12.28 18.57 -11.42
C ILE A 137 -12.16 17.98 -12.83
N PHE A 138 -12.64 16.75 -13.04
CA PHE A 138 -12.59 16.11 -14.36
C PHE A 138 -13.54 16.77 -15.35
N ALA A 139 -14.71 17.23 -14.92
CA ALA A 139 -15.62 18.01 -15.75
C ALA A 139 -14.98 19.32 -16.20
N TYR A 140 -14.24 20.01 -15.32
CA TYR A 140 -13.52 21.23 -15.67
C TYR A 140 -12.39 20.94 -16.66
N GLN A 141 -11.58 19.90 -16.42
CA GLN A 141 -10.50 19.50 -17.32
C GLN A 141 -10.99 19.06 -18.70
N ALA A 142 -12.24 18.61 -18.80
CA ALA A 142 -12.90 18.22 -20.05
C ALA A 142 -13.72 19.35 -20.69
N ASP A 143 -13.59 20.60 -20.22
CA ASP A 143 -14.34 21.78 -20.69
C ASP A 143 -15.87 21.62 -20.63
N ILE A 144 -16.38 20.74 -19.77
CA ILE A 144 -17.83 20.52 -19.57
C ILE A 144 -18.41 21.70 -18.80
N VAL A 145 -17.72 22.13 -17.73
CA VAL A 145 -18.10 23.23 -16.83
C VAL A 145 -17.09 24.38 -16.87
N ALA A 146 -17.55 25.59 -16.55
CA ALA A 146 -16.65 26.73 -16.36
C ALA A 146 -15.92 26.64 -15.01
N GLY A 147 -14.74 27.26 -14.92
CA GLY A 147 -13.93 27.28 -13.68
C GLY A 147 -14.56 28.05 -12.51
N THR A 148 -15.68 28.76 -12.72
CA THR A 148 -16.43 29.42 -11.66
C THR A 148 -17.89 29.00 -11.72
N PRO A 149 -18.37 28.18 -10.76
CA PRO A 149 -19.77 27.78 -10.69
C PRO A 149 -20.65 28.93 -10.19
N ARG A 150 -21.97 28.74 -10.28
CA ARG A 150 -22.93 29.63 -9.63
C ARG A 150 -22.71 29.64 -8.12
N THR A 151 -22.94 30.78 -7.46
CA THR A 151 -22.73 30.93 -6.01
C THR A 151 -23.42 29.86 -5.17
N LYS A 152 -24.64 29.43 -5.56
CA LYS A 152 -25.39 28.37 -4.87
C LYS A 152 -24.79 26.96 -5.01
N CYS A 153 -23.86 26.75 -5.93
CA CYS A 153 -23.21 25.46 -6.21
C CYS A 153 -21.76 25.42 -5.71
N TYR A 154 -21.28 26.48 -5.04
CA TYR A 154 -19.86 26.65 -4.71
C TYR A 154 -19.31 25.51 -3.83
N ASN A 155 -20.12 24.99 -2.91
CA ASN A 155 -19.80 23.86 -2.04
C ASN A 155 -19.59 22.51 -2.77
N LEU A 156 -20.05 22.40 -4.02
CA LEU A 156 -19.85 21.21 -4.85
C LEU A 156 -18.52 21.25 -5.62
N TYR A 157 -17.92 22.45 -5.77
CA TYR A 157 -16.68 22.65 -6.54
C TYR A 157 -15.48 23.00 -5.65
N PHE A 158 -15.72 23.58 -4.48
CA PHE A 158 -14.69 24.05 -3.55
C PHE A 158 -14.84 23.43 -2.16
N GLY A 159 -13.72 23.37 -1.43
CA GLY A 159 -13.64 22.73 -0.11
C GLY A 159 -12.92 21.39 -0.12
N ILE A 160 -12.24 21.06 -1.22
CA ILE A 160 -11.34 19.91 -1.31
C ILE A 160 -10.20 20.04 -0.30
N TYR A 161 -9.83 18.94 0.34
CA TYR A 161 -8.63 18.81 1.15
C TYR A 161 -7.46 18.45 0.23
N GLU A 162 -6.32 19.07 0.48
CA GLU A 162 -5.14 18.96 -0.38
C GLU A 162 -4.00 18.19 0.31
N ASN A 163 -4.08 17.99 1.63
CA ASN A 163 -3.05 17.34 2.41
C ASN A 163 -3.57 16.65 3.67
N ASP A 164 -2.72 15.80 4.22
CA ASP A 164 -2.90 15.05 5.46
C ASP A 164 -3.13 15.95 6.68
N ALA A 165 -2.49 17.12 6.76
CA ALA A 165 -2.60 18.00 7.92
C ALA A 165 -4.05 18.47 8.18
N GLN A 166 -4.84 18.66 7.12
CA GLN A 166 -6.27 18.98 7.24
C GLN A 166 -7.06 17.82 7.84
N VAL A 167 -6.83 16.58 7.38
CA VAL A 167 -7.49 15.39 7.92
C VAL A 167 -7.05 15.10 9.35
N VAL A 168 -5.74 15.21 9.64
CA VAL A 168 -5.16 15.07 10.98
C VAL A 168 -5.84 16.05 11.94
N ASN A 169 -5.99 17.33 11.55
CA ASN A 169 -6.66 18.31 12.38
C ASN A 169 -8.13 17.92 12.67
N ASP A 170 -8.87 17.47 11.67
CA ASP A 170 -10.27 17.07 11.84
C ASP A 170 -10.42 15.83 12.72
N LEU A 171 -9.58 14.80 12.52
CA LEU A 171 -9.59 13.61 13.35
C LEU A 171 -9.24 13.91 14.81
N ARG A 172 -8.34 14.86 15.05
CA ARG A 172 -8.04 15.36 16.41
C ARG A 172 -9.23 16.10 17.02
N ALA A 173 -9.90 16.96 16.25
CA ALA A 173 -11.10 17.67 16.72
C ALA A 173 -12.26 16.71 17.01
N ILE A 174 -12.46 15.68 16.18
CA ILE A 174 -13.41 14.59 16.42
C ILE A 174 -13.05 13.85 17.69
N SER A 175 -11.77 13.51 17.88
CA SER A 175 -11.28 12.83 19.08
C SER A 175 -11.53 13.66 20.34
N GLU A 176 -11.24 14.96 20.31
CA GLU A 176 -11.55 15.87 21.40
C GLU A 176 -13.06 15.96 21.65
N GLU A 177 -13.91 16.05 20.63
CA GLU A 177 -15.36 16.12 20.81
C GLU A 177 -15.94 14.86 21.47
N PHE A 178 -15.46 13.68 21.07
CA PHE A 178 -16.00 12.38 21.52
C PHE A 178 -15.18 11.72 22.64
N ASP A 179 -14.31 12.48 23.30
CA ASP A 179 -13.48 12.04 24.42
C ASP A 179 -12.62 10.80 24.08
N ILE A 180 -11.99 10.83 22.91
CA ILE A 180 -11.10 9.78 22.42
C ILE A 180 -9.66 10.23 22.69
N ASP A 181 -8.95 9.47 23.51
CA ASP A 181 -7.52 9.68 23.71
C ASP A 181 -6.77 9.27 22.45
N TYR A 182 -5.76 10.06 22.08
CA TYR A 182 -4.96 9.82 20.89
C TYR A 182 -3.51 10.21 21.13
N ASP A 183 -2.64 9.65 20.32
CA ASP A 183 -1.22 9.87 20.33
C ASP A 183 -0.81 10.53 19.01
N ILE A 184 0.06 11.55 19.10
CA ILE A 184 0.85 11.98 17.96
C ILE A 184 2.04 11.02 17.84
N VAL A 185 2.20 10.41 16.68
CA VAL A 185 3.27 9.46 16.39
C VAL A 185 4.27 10.11 15.46
N LEU A 186 5.55 10.10 15.82
CA LEU A 186 6.65 10.47 14.95
C LEU A 186 7.57 9.26 14.79
N VAL A 187 7.70 8.76 13.57
CA VAL A 187 8.34 7.49 13.27
C VAL A 187 9.31 7.65 12.11
N GLN A 188 10.46 7.01 12.18
CA GLN A 188 11.39 6.90 11.06
C GLN A 188 11.15 5.55 10.35
N PRO A 189 10.93 5.54 9.02
CA PRO A 189 10.79 4.28 8.29
C PRO A 189 12.00 3.36 8.47
N ARG A 190 11.79 2.04 8.50
CA ARG A 190 12.86 1.05 8.75
C ARG A 190 14.01 1.11 7.75
N TYR A 191 13.76 1.61 6.54
CA TYR A 191 14.79 1.71 5.48
C TYR A 191 15.72 2.93 5.64
N ASP A 192 15.49 3.81 6.63
CA ASP A 192 16.14 5.12 6.74
C ASP A 192 17.04 5.24 8.00
N GLY A 193 17.42 4.10 8.60
CA GLY A 193 18.29 4.00 9.78
C GLY A 193 17.54 3.97 11.12
N GLU A 194 18.29 4.06 12.22
CA GLU A 194 17.75 4.07 13.58
C GLU A 194 17.06 5.40 13.93
N LEU A 195 16.07 5.37 14.84
CA LEU A 195 15.29 6.55 15.21
C LEU A 195 16.16 7.67 15.83
N ASP A 196 17.28 7.32 16.46
CA ASP A 196 18.23 8.28 17.04
C ASP A 196 18.97 9.11 16.00
N ASP A 197 18.98 8.63 14.75
CA ASP A 197 19.63 9.24 13.59
C ASP A 197 18.67 10.15 12.81
N LEU A 198 17.49 10.43 13.37
CA LEU A 198 16.47 11.29 12.79
C LEU A 198 16.86 12.77 12.84
N LEU A 199 17.95 13.17 12.19
CA LEU A 199 18.37 14.58 12.15
C LEU A 199 17.48 15.45 11.24
N ILE A 200 16.87 14.82 10.23
CA ILE A 200 16.10 15.47 9.17
C ILE A 200 14.62 15.17 9.42
N LYS A 201 13.81 16.20 9.69
CA LYS A 201 12.37 16.02 9.96
C LYS A 201 11.61 15.39 8.79
N SER A 202 12.03 15.65 7.55
CA SER A 202 11.39 15.06 6.36
C SER A 202 11.66 13.56 6.18
N ASN A 203 12.64 12.99 6.89
CA ASN A 203 12.83 11.55 6.95
C ASN A 203 11.76 10.87 7.84
N ALA A 204 11.21 11.59 8.82
CA ALA A 204 10.12 11.07 9.62
C ALA A 204 8.78 11.06 8.87
N ARG A 205 7.89 10.18 9.33
CA ARG A 205 6.45 10.27 9.12
C ARG A 205 5.80 10.67 10.43
N VAL A 206 4.77 11.50 10.32
CA VAL A 206 3.99 11.93 11.47
C VAL A 206 2.53 11.58 11.25
N GLY A 207 1.96 10.88 12.22
CA GLY A 207 0.59 10.39 12.13
C GLY A 207 -0.12 10.44 13.47
N LEU A 208 -1.32 9.86 13.50
CA LEU A 208 -2.13 9.69 14.69
C LEU A 208 -2.24 8.20 15.01
N LYS A 209 -2.20 7.87 16.29
CA LYS A 209 -2.69 6.59 16.82
C LYS A 209 -3.86 6.91 17.76
N PHE A 210 -4.99 6.23 17.59
CA PHE A 210 -6.16 6.42 18.44
C PHE A 210 -6.27 5.26 19.43
N ASN A 211 -6.43 5.59 20.71
CA ASN A 211 -6.48 4.63 21.81
C ASN A 211 -7.90 4.05 21.96
N THR A 212 -8.41 3.47 20.87
CA THR A 212 -9.68 2.76 20.79
C THR A 212 -9.48 1.25 20.86
N GLN A 213 -10.58 0.48 20.82
CA GLN A 213 -10.54 -0.97 20.67
C GLN A 213 -11.39 -1.35 19.44
N PRO A 214 -10.78 -1.84 18.34
CA PRO A 214 -9.34 -1.98 18.12
C PRO A 214 -8.61 -0.62 18.06
N GLU A 215 -7.28 -0.65 18.20
CA GLU A 215 -6.44 0.54 17.97
C GLU A 215 -6.52 0.95 16.49
N LEU A 216 -6.49 2.26 16.23
CA LEU A 216 -6.61 2.83 14.89
C LEU A 216 -5.44 3.78 14.62
N PHE A 217 -5.11 3.99 13.35
CA PHE A 217 -3.95 4.77 12.91
C PHE A 217 -4.29 5.65 11.71
N PHE A 218 -3.72 6.85 11.62
CA PHE A 218 -3.81 7.67 10.41
C PHE A 218 -2.44 8.23 10.05
N PHE A 219 -1.96 7.88 8.86
CA PHE A 219 -0.65 8.30 8.34
C PHE A 219 -0.72 8.84 6.91
N ASP A 220 -1.71 8.43 6.13
CA ASP A 220 -1.75 8.69 4.69
C ASP A 220 -3.04 9.37 4.27
N PHE A 221 -2.90 10.38 3.42
CA PHE A 221 -3.99 11.05 2.74
C PHE A 221 -4.10 10.53 1.31
N SER A 222 -5.22 9.88 1.00
CA SER A 222 -5.56 9.39 -0.33
C SER A 222 -7.06 9.11 -0.45
N GLU A 223 -7.50 8.79 -1.66
CA GLU A 223 -8.86 8.38 -1.99
C GLU A 223 -9.24 7.04 -1.36
N ASN A 224 -8.24 6.31 -0.84
CA ASN A 224 -8.37 5.02 -0.17
C ASN A 224 -7.87 5.06 1.27
N MET A 225 -7.82 6.26 1.88
CA MET A 225 -7.43 6.39 3.27
C MET A 225 -8.34 5.59 4.19
N THR A 226 -7.75 4.99 5.21
CA THR A 226 -8.38 4.15 6.23
C THR A 226 -7.71 4.39 7.58
N LEU A 227 -8.39 3.97 8.65
CA LEU A 227 -7.87 4.02 10.02
C LEU A 227 -7.29 2.70 10.52
N GLU A 228 -7.40 1.63 9.74
CA GLU A 228 -7.19 0.26 10.23
C GLU A 228 -5.78 -0.26 9.98
N ARG A 229 -5.07 0.40 9.05
CA ARG A 229 -3.71 0.11 8.66
C ARG A 229 -2.94 1.42 8.52
N PHE A 230 -1.63 1.30 8.54
CA PHE A 230 -0.69 2.38 8.27
C PHE A 230 0.40 1.85 7.32
N PRO A 231 1.20 2.70 6.67
CA PRO A 231 2.16 2.27 5.65
C PRO A 231 3.05 1.11 6.10
N GLU A 232 3.23 0.10 5.25
CA GLU A 232 4.03 -1.09 5.51
C GLU A 232 5.50 -0.77 5.89
N GLN A 233 6.03 0.35 5.38
CA GLN A 233 7.39 0.80 5.67
C GLN A 233 7.59 1.24 7.14
N LEU A 234 6.50 1.45 7.88
CA LEU A 234 6.50 1.85 9.29
C LEU A 234 6.27 0.66 10.23
N GLU A 235 5.90 -0.51 9.71
CA GLU A 235 5.68 -1.70 10.54
C GLU A 235 6.97 -2.17 11.20
N GLY A 236 6.93 -2.36 12.52
CA GLY A 236 8.11 -2.71 13.31
C GLY A 236 9.13 -1.57 13.47
N ALA A 237 8.83 -0.36 13.01
CA ALA A 237 9.70 0.80 13.19
C ALA A 237 9.60 1.38 14.62
N GLU A 238 10.70 1.93 15.11
CA GLU A 238 10.70 2.70 16.35
C GLU A 238 10.09 4.09 16.15
N ALA A 239 9.31 4.53 17.14
CA ALA A 239 8.60 5.80 17.10
C ALA A 239 8.66 6.55 18.44
N TYR A 240 8.64 7.87 18.34
CA TYR A 240 8.33 8.76 19.44
C TYR A 240 6.82 9.00 19.54
N ILE A 241 6.29 8.95 20.76
CA ILE A 241 4.86 9.08 21.06
C ILE A 241 4.61 10.26 21.99
N GLY A 242 3.70 11.15 21.60
CA GLY A 242 3.19 12.23 22.43
C GLY A 242 1.68 12.08 22.65
N SER A 243 1.29 11.72 23.87
CA SER A 243 -0.11 11.41 24.18
C SER A 243 -0.95 12.64 24.53
N VAL A 244 -2.15 12.71 23.95
CA VAL A 244 -3.23 13.65 24.27
C VAL A 244 -4.32 12.88 25.00
N VAL A 245 -4.31 13.00 26.33
CA VAL A 245 -5.26 12.29 27.21
C VAL A 245 -6.25 13.29 27.80
N LYS A 246 -7.55 13.01 27.69
CA LYS A 246 -8.62 13.90 28.16
C LYS A 246 -8.44 15.34 27.66
N LYS A 247 -8.08 15.48 26.38
CA LYS A 247 -7.84 16.77 25.69
C LYS A 247 -6.71 17.63 26.29
N LYS A 248 -5.84 17.04 27.10
CA LYS A 248 -4.68 17.72 27.68
C LYS A 248 -3.54 17.78 26.68
N LYS A 249 -2.76 18.86 26.72
CA LYS A 249 -1.55 19.00 25.91
C LYS A 249 -0.54 17.89 26.22
N ILE A 250 0.26 17.58 25.21
CA ILE A 250 1.41 16.68 25.34
C ILE A 250 2.39 17.30 26.33
N SER A 251 2.78 16.53 27.34
CA SER A 251 3.69 16.97 28.42
C SER A 251 4.97 16.14 28.51
N SER A 252 5.02 15.00 27.81
CA SER A 252 6.17 14.13 27.73
C SER A 252 6.14 13.33 26.44
N VAL A 253 7.30 12.76 26.08
CA VAL A 253 7.48 11.90 24.91
C VAL A 253 8.02 10.55 25.36
N THR A 254 7.43 9.46 24.87
CA THR A 254 7.90 8.09 25.08
C THR A 254 8.39 7.48 23.77
N ARG A 255 9.12 6.35 23.86
CA ARG A 255 9.48 5.53 22.70
C ARG A 255 8.64 4.27 22.69
N THR A 256 8.33 3.77 21.50
CA THR A 256 7.66 2.49 21.28
C THR A 256 8.11 1.92 19.93
N THR A 257 7.86 0.64 19.71
CA THR A 257 7.87 0.04 18.38
C THR A 257 6.44 -0.04 17.86
N LEU A 258 6.23 0.31 16.59
CA LEU A 258 4.92 0.12 15.94
C LEU A 258 4.68 -1.36 15.67
N ARG A 259 3.42 -1.79 15.70
CA ARG A 259 3.05 -3.18 15.41
C ARG A 259 3.48 -3.57 13.99
N SER A 260 3.72 -4.86 13.77
CA SER A 260 3.74 -5.44 12.43
C SER A 260 2.44 -6.19 12.21
N SER A 261 1.90 -6.14 10.99
CA SER A 261 0.75 -6.96 10.63
C SER A 261 1.16 -8.42 10.46
N ALA A 262 0.25 -9.34 10.76
CA ALA A 262 0.44 -10.76 10.54
C ALA A 262 0.15 -11.13 9.09
N ALA A 263 0.73 -12.24 8.62
CA ALA A 263 0.59 -12.68 7.23
C ALA A 263 -0.85 -13.04 6.81
N ASN A 264 -1.75 -13.27 7.76
CA ASN A 264 -3.18 -13.52 7.50
C ASN A 264 -4.01 -12.22 7.45
N GLU A 265 -3.44 -11.07 7.84
CA GLU A 265 -4.02 -9.75 7.60
C GLU A 265 -3.72 -9.26 6.17
N ASN A 266 -2.65 -9.78 5.54
CA ASN A 266 -2.21 -9.41 4.19
C ASN A 266 -2.27 -10.61 3.25
N VAL A 267 -3.44 -10.84 2.67
CA VAL A 267 -3.69 -11.98 1.77
C VAL A 267 -3.98 -11.48 0.37
N TYR A 268 -3.21 -11.99 -0.59
CA TYR A 268 -3.55 -12.00 -2.00
C TYR A 268 -4.08 -13.37 -2.35
N GLN A 269 -5.24 -13.42 -2.99
CA GLN A 269 -5.83 -14.67 -3.44
C GLN A 269 -6.30 -14.56 -4.88
N GLU A 270 -6.01 -15.58 -5.67
CA GLU A 270 -6.51 -15.73 -7.03
C GLU A 270 -7.15 -17.12 -7.20
N LYS A 271 -8.42 -17.13 -7.58
CA LYS A 271 -9.13 -18.36 -7.97
C LYS A 271 -9.27 -18.37 -9.48
N ILE A 272 -8.66 -19.35 -10.14
CA ILE A 272 -8.56 -19.45 -11.59
C ILE A 272 -9.33 -20.68 -12.07
N ASN A 273 -10.27 -20.48 -12.98
CA ASN A 273 -10.96 -21.55 -13.70
C ASN A 273 -10.43 -21.56 -15.13
N LEU A 274 -9.93 -22.70 -15.57
CA LEU A 274 -9.33 -22.91 -16.89
C LEU A 274 -10.08 -23.99 -17.65
N SER A 275 -10.44 -23.71 -18.89
CA SER A 275 -10.87 -24.70 -19.87
C SER A 275 -10.10 -24.53 -21.18
N LEU A 276 -9.94 -25.60 -21.96
CA LEU A 276 -9.22 -25.50 -23.23
C LEU A 276 -9.96 -24.58 -24.20
N SER A 277 -9.19 -23.79 -24.95
CA SER A 277 -9.73 -23.10 -26.12
C SER A 277 -10.19 -24.09 -27.19
N ASP A 278 -11.12 -23.67 -28.05
CA ASP A 278 -11.76 -24.56 -29.04
C ASP A 278 -10.76 -25.17 -30.05
N ASP A 279 -9.60 -24.54 -30.26
CA ASP A 279 -8.49 -25.00 -31.10
C ASP A 279 -7.41 -25.82 -30.35
N ASN A 280 -7.58 -26.01 -29.04
CA ASN A 280 -6.62 -26.61 -28.11
C ASN A 280 -5.22 -25.97 -28.20
N LYS A 281 -5.17 -24.65 -28.36
CA LYS A 281 -3.92 -23.87 -28.39
C LYS A 281 -3.79 -22.89 -27.22
N GLY A 282 -4.72 -22.91 -26.28
CA GLY A 282 -4.67 -22.06 -25.10
C GLY A 282 -5.84 -22.36 -24.17
N PHE A 283 -6.27 -21.34 -23.44
CA PHE A 283 -7.27 -21.47 -22.39
C PHE A 283 -8.32 -20.37 -22.47
N LYS A 284 -9.57 -20.73 -22.16
CA LYS A 284 -10.56 -19.77 -21.63
C LYS A 284 -10.32 -19.71 -20.12
N MET A 285 -10.18 -18.49 -19.60
CA MET A 285 -9.90 -18.22 -18.20
C MET A 285 -11.00 -17.34 -17.60
N ASP A 286 -11.51 -17.78 -16.46
CA ASP A 286 -12.32 -16.98 -15.53
C ASP A 286 -11.56 -16.92 -14.21
N ARG A 287 -11.25 -15.72 -13.72
CA ARG A 287 -10.53 -15.55 -12.46
C ARG A 287 -11.19 -14.56 -11.52
N GLU A 288 -11.12 -14.85 -10.23
CA GLU A 288 -11.50 -13.96 -9.14
C GLU A 288 -10.23 -13.57 -8.37
N LEU A 289 -9.93 -12.28 -8.37
CA LEU A 289 -8.81 -11.66 -7.68
C LEU A 289 -9.31 -11.07 -6.37
N SER A 290 -8.60 -11.32 -5.26
CA SER A 290 -8.93 -10.79 -3.94
C SER A 290 -7.66 -10.30 -3.23
N ALA A 291 -7.75 -9.13 -2.61
CA ALA A 291 -6.65 -8.52 -1.87
C ALA A 291 -7.12 -7.93 -0.53
N THR A 292 -6.32 -8.15 0.52
CA THR A 292 -6.54 -7.61 1.88
C THR A 292 -5.27 -6.98 2.42
N GLY A 293 -5.41 -6.12 3.44
CA GLY A 293 -4.27 -5.49 4.11
C GLY A 293 -3.45 -4.63 3.15
N HIS A 294 -2.13 -4.82 3.13
CA HIS A 294 -1.23 -4.08 2.25
C HIS A 294 -1.41 -4.39 0.77
N PHE A 295 -1.89 -5.59 0.40
CA PHE A 295 -2.20 -5.89 -1.00
C PHE A 295 -3.35 -5.06 -1.55
N GLU A 296 -4.32 -4.69 -0.71
CA GLU A 296 -5.40 -3.79 -1.13
C GLU A 296 -4.82 -2.46 -1.65
N ARG A 297 -3.86 -1.88 -0.91
CA ARG A 297 -3.18 -0.64 -1.29
C ARG A 297 -2.36 -0.81 -2.58
N GLU A 298 -1.68 -1.94 -2.73
CA GLU A 298 -0.88 -2.25 -3.92
C GLU A 298 -1.75 -2.30 -5.18
N TYR A 299 -2.92 -2.93 -5.08
CA TYR A 299 -3.72 -3.28 -6.27
C TYR A 299 -4.87 -2.32 -6.58
N ILE A 300 -5.38 -1.55 -5.61
CA ILE A 300 -6.60 -0.75 -5.77
C ILE A 300 -6.56 0.16 -7.01
N PHE A 301 -5.45 0.88 -7.25
CA PHE A 301 -5.33 1.77 -8.41
C PHE A 301 -5.17 1.06 -9.75
N SER A 302 -4.80 -0.22 -9.72
CA SER A 302 -4.64 -1.04 -10.92
C SER A 302 -5.90 -1.84 -11.25
N TRP A 303 -6.76 -2.12 -10.26
CA TRP A 303 -7.92 -3.01 -10.39
C TRP A 303 -9.24 -2.29 -10.50
N ILE A 304 -9.38 -1.11 -9.88
CA ILE A 304 -10.62 -0.33 -9.91
C ILE A 304 -10.39 1.07 -10.46
N HIS A 305 -11.44 1.63 -11.07
CA HIS A 305 -11.46 2.98 -11.58
C HIS A 305 -12.07 3.93 -10.54
N TRP A 306 -11.79 5.23 -10.65
CA TRP A 306 -12.31 6.21 -9.69
C TRP A 306 -13.84 6.28 -9.66
N THR A 307 -14.49 5.97 -10.78
CA THR A 307 -15.95 5.87 -10.87
C THR A 307 -16.51 4.77 -9.98
N ASP A 308 -15.78 3.66 -9.79
CA ASP A 308 -16.28 2.53 -9.00
C ASP A 308 -16.42 2.91 -7.54
N PHE A 309 -15.39 3.57 -6.99
CA PHE A 309 -15.41 4.00 -5.61
C PHE A 309 -16.28 5.23 -5.37
N LEU A 310 -16.49 6.10 -6.38
CA LEU A 310 -17.48 7.18 -6.27
C LEU A 310 -18.90 6.65 -6.27
N LYS A 311 -19.24 5.70 -7.14
CA LYS A 311 -20.56 5.05 -7.15
C LYS A 311 -20.87 4.44 -5.79
N GLU A 312 -19.90 3.78 -5.17
CA GLU A 312 -20.02 3.26 -3.82
C GLU A 312 -20.22 4.38 -2.79
N ASP A 313 -19.41 5.45 -2.82
CA ASP A 313 -19.54 6.59 -1.90
C ASP A 313 -20.95 7.22 -1.99
N TYR A 314 -21.46 7.49 -3.20
CA TYR A 314 -22.82 8.03 -3.41
C TYR A 314 -23.93 7.07 -2.97
N SER A 315 -23.70 5.76 -3.06
CA SER A 315 -24.66 4.76 -2.57
C SER A 315 -24.81 4.80 -1.04
N ILE A 316 -23.76 5.21 -0.33
CA ILE A 316 -23.73 5.35 1.13
C ILE A 316 -24.27 6.72 1.54
N TYR A 317 -23.85 7.78 0.84
CA TYR A 317 -24.19 9.18 1.12
C TYR A 317 -25.22 9.72 0.12
N LYS A 318 -26.39 9.07 0.06
CA LYS A 318 -27.46 9.31 -0.94
C LYS A 318 -28.05 10.72 -0.93
N ASP A 319 -27.82 11.47 0.14
CA ASP A 319 -28.25 12.85 0.34
C ASP A 319 -27.25 13.87 -0.23
N GLN A 320 -26.08 13.42 -0.71
CA GLN A 320 -25.11 14.29 -1.36
C GLN A 320 -25.43 14.43 -2.84
N GLU A 321 -25.36 15.67 -3.32
CA GLU A 321 -25.60 16.01 -4.72
C GLU A 321 -24.35 15.79 -5.56
N HIS A 322 -24.54 15.34 -6.80
CA HIS A 322 -23.50 15.41 -7.83
C HIS A 322 -23.28 16.86 -8.26
N PHE A 323 -22.09 17.19 -8.79
CA PHE A 323 -21.81 18.57 -9.22
C PHE A 323 -22.78 19.06 -10.31
N TYR A 324 -23.27 18.14 -11.15
CA TYR A 324 -24.20 18.41 -12.26
C TYR A 324 -25.67 18.48 -11.83
N GLU A 325 -25.97 18.30 -10.53
CA GLU A 325 -27.34 18.44 -9.99
C GLU A 325 -27.66 19.87 -9.50
N CYS A 326 -26.66 20.77 -9.52
CA CYS A 326 -26.84 22.16 -9.18
C CYS A 326 -26.74 23.09 -10.40
N GLY A 327 -27.83 23.79 -10.73
CA GLY A 327 -27.86 24.66 -11.90
C GLY A 327 -29.24 25.15 -12.30
N SER A 328 -29.36 25.60 -13.54
CA SER A 328 -30.61 25.73 -14.29
C SER A 328 -30.96 24.42 -15.00
N LYS A 329 -32.24 24.17 -15.27
CA LYS A 329 -32.71 22.93 -15.92
C LYS A 329 -31.93 22.54 -17.18
N LYS A 330 -31.53 23.53 -17.99
CA LYS A 330 -30.73 23.31 -19.21
C LYS A 330 -29.30 22.86 -18.90
N GLU A 331 -28.68 23.41 -17.87
CA GLU A 331 -27.34 23.02 -17.43
C GLU A 331 -27.35 21.62 -16.83
N LEU A 332 -28.35 21.29 -15.98
CA LEU A 332 -28.46 19.97 -15.35
C LEU A 332 -28.46 18.85 -16.40
N LEU A 333 -29.32 18.97 -17.41
CA LEU A 333 -29.41 18.00 -18.49
C LEU A 333 -28.11 17.89 -19.29
N ARG A 334 -27.52 19.04 -19.66
CA ARG A 334 -26.29 19.07 -20.45
C ARG A 334 -25.10 18.50 -19.69
N TYR A 335 -24.91 18.90 -18.44
CA TYR A 335 -23.77 18.46 -17.62
C TYR A 335 -23.86 16.98 -17.31
N ALA A 336 -25.05 16.46 -16.95
CA ALA A 336 -25.24 15.04 -16.72
C ALA A 336 -24.90 14.23 -17.97
N GLU A 337 -25.47 14.58 -19.14
CA GLU A 337 -25.21 13.87 -20.40
C GLU A 337 -23.72 13.89 -20.80
N GLN A 338 -23.08 15.06 -20.73
CA GLN A 338 -21.67 15.21 -21.09
C GLN A 338 -20.73 14.51 -20.10
N PHE A 339 -21.06 14.53 -18.81
CA PHE A 339 -20.24 13.90 -17.78
C PHE A 339 -20.37 12.37 -17.83
N THR A 340 -21.58 11.83 -18.02
CA THR A 340 -21.75 10.39 -18.24
C THR A 340 -20.96 9.90 -19.47
N ALA A 341 -20.96 10.66 -20.57
CA ALA A 341 -20.15 10.34 -21.73
C ALA A 341 -18.63 10.39 -21.43
N LEU A 342 -18.18 11.29 -20.56
CA LEU A 342 -16.80 11.34 -20.08
C LEU A 342 -16.46 10.12 -19.21
N GLU A 343 -17.34 9.73 -18.29
CA GLU A 343 -17.17 8.55 -17.45
C GLU A 343 -17.04 7.28 -18.28
N ASP A 344 -17.95 7.06 -19.23
CA ASP A 344 -17.93 5.90 -20.14
C ASP A 344 -16.60 5.83 -20.91
N LYS A 345 -16.14 6.97 -21.43
CA LYS A 345 -14.84 7.09 -22.09
C LYS A 345 -13.68 6.74 -21.15
N LYS A 346 -13.70 7.23 -19.91
CA LYS A 346 -12.63 6.99 -18.93
C LYS A 346 -12.60 5.54 -18.43
N ILE A 347 -13.76 4.92 -18.27
CA ILE A 347 -13.90 3.50 -17.96
C ILE A 347 -13.33 2.66 -19.11
N GLU A 348 -13.60 3.01 -20.36
CA GLU A 348 -13.03 2.33 -21.52
C GLU A 348 -11.49 2.47 -21.58
N GLU A 349 -10.96 3.70 -21.40
CA GLU A 349 -9.51 3.95 -21.31
C GLU A 349 -8.85 3.14 -20.17
N PHE A 350 -9.54 2.99 -19.03
CA PHE A 350 -9.08 2.16 -17.92
C PHE A 350 -9.09 0.68 -18.30
N ARG A 351 -10.16 0.18 -18.92
CA ARG A 351 -10.28 -1.20 -19.39
C ARG A 351 -9.16 -1.57 -20.36
N GLU A 352 -8.88 -0.74 -21.36
CA GLU A 352 -7.79 -0.97 -22.31
C GLU A 352 -6.41 -1.02 -21.63
N ARG A 353 -6.17 -0.15 -20.63
CA ARG A 353 -4.92 -0.18 -19.84
C ARG A 353 -4.82 -1.46 -19.01
N ARG A 354 -5.93 -1.90 -18.42
CA ARG A 354 -5.98 -3.14 -17.65
C ARG A 354 -5.74 -4.34 -18.55
N GLU A 355 -6.40 -4.44 -19.72
CA GLU A 355 -6.16 -5.50 -20.70
C GLU A 355 -4.68 -5.55 -21.11
N LYS A 356 -4.05 -4.40 -21.42
CA LYS A 356 -2.62 -4.34 -21.74
C LYS A 356 -1.72 -4.76 -20.57
N SER A 357 -2.11 -4.46 -19.33
CA SER A 357 -1.39 -4.91 -18.14
C SER A 357 -1.51 -6.43 -17.98
N THR A 358 -2.71 -6.98 -18.18
CA THR A 358 -2.98 -8.41 -18.12
C THR A 358 -2.26 -9.17 -19.24
N ASP A 359 -2.14 -8.60 -20.44
CA ASP A 359 -1.34 -9.18 -21.54
C ASP A 359 0.15 -9.27 -21.18
N ARG A 360 0.69 -8.28 -20.46
CA ARG A 360 2.07 -8.33 -19.93
C ARG A 360 2.25 -9.31 -18.79
N GLU A 361 1.22 -9.48 -17.95
CA GLU A 361 1.20 -10.46 -16.86
C GLU A 361 1.31 -11.88 -17.42
N TRP A 362 0.61 -12.15 -18.53
CA TRP A 362 0.57 -13.44 -19.21
C TRP A 362 1.47 -13.47 -20.46
N ASP A 363 2.72 -13.05 -20.32
CA ASP A 363 3.69 -12.83 -21.42
C ASP A 363 3.90 -14.00 -22.40
N ALA A 364 3.68 -15.24 -21.96
CA ALA A 364 3.78 -16.42 -22.82
C ALA A 364 2.53 -16.69 -23.67
N ALA A 365 1.47 -15.89 -23.53
CA ALA A 365 0.21 -15.99 -24.29
C ALA A 365 -0.20 -14.61 -24.83
N THR A 366 -1.12 -14.59 -25.79
CA THR A 366 -1.83 -13.36 -26.16
C THR A 366 -3.19 -13.32 -25.49
N VAL A 367 -3.49 -12.24 -24.78
CA VAL A 367 -4.79 -12.02 -24.14
C VAL A 367 -5.81 -11.53 -25.18
N LYS A 368 -7.01 -12.13 -25.14
CA LYS A 368 -8.18 -11.77 -25.96
C LYS A 368 -9.45 -11.81 -25.12
N ASP A 369 -10.51 -11.17 -25.63
CA ASP A 369 -11.85 -11.22 -25.05
C ASP A 369 -11.88 -10.81 -23.57
N TYR A 370 -11.03 -9.83 -23.21
CA TYR A 370 -10.85 -9.40 -21.84
C TYR A 370 -12.08 -8.65 -21.32
N THR A 371 -12.57 -9.08 -20.17
CA THR A 371 -13.56 -8.33 -19.39
C THR A 371 -13.15 -8.27 -17.93
N SER A 372 -13.62 -7.24 -17.23
CA SER A 372 -13.33 -7.00 -15.81
C SER A 372 -14.58 -6.48 -15.13
N THR A 373 -14.85 -6.93 -13.91
CA THR A 373 -15.98 -6.45 -13.09
C THR A 373 -15.53 -6.30 -11.65
N VAL A 374 -15.72 -5.11 -11.08
CA VAL A 374 -15.48 -4.85 -9.66
C VAL A 374 -16.63 -5.43 -8.85
N ILE A 375 -16.30 -6.26 -7.86
CA ILE A 375 -17.28 -6.89 -6.95
C ILE A 375 -17.30 -6.18 -5.61
N GLU A 376 -16.13 -5.91 -5.04
CA GLU A 376 -15.94 -5.14 -3.80
C GLU A 376 -14.73 -4.23 -3.95
N THR A 377 -14.82 -2.99 -3.45
CA THR A 377 -13.72 -2.01 -3.54
C THR A 377 -12.71 -2.14 -2.39
N GLY A 378 -13.07 -2.85 -1.31
CA GLY A 378 -12.33 -2.91 -0.05
C GLY A 378 -12.38 -1.63 0.79
N ARG A 379 -13.11 -0.58 0.38
CA ARG A 379 -13.02 0.76 1.00
C ARG A 379 -13.90 0.97 2.24
N TYR A 380 -14.86 0.08 2.51
CA TYR A 380 -15.84 0.23 3.58
C TYR A 380 -16.03 -1.06 4.40
N GLY A 381 -15.22 -1.24 5.45
CA GLY A 381 -15.49 -2.22 6.50
C GLY A 381 -14.28 -3.04 6.92
N ASP A 382 -14.31 -3.47 8.18
CA ASP A 382 -13.30 -4.28 8.83
C ASP A 382 -13.12 -5.60 8.06
N ASN A 383 -12.01 -5.72 7.32
CA ASN A 383 -11.65 -6.86 6.48
C ASN A 383 -12.51 -7.05 5.22
N SER A 384 -13.11 -6.00 4.64
CA SER A 384 -13.66 -6.11 3.27
C SER A 384 -12.50 -6.23 2.29
N PRO A 385 -12.36 -7.35 1.56
CA PRO A 385 -11.34 -7.47 0.54
C PRO A 385 -11.69 -6.58 -0.67
N LEU A 386 -10.65 -6.10 -1.36
CA LEU A 386 -10.79 -5.68 -2.75
C LEU A 386 -11.01 -6.93 -3.61
N ILE A 387 -12.13 -7.01 -4.34
CA ILE A 387 -12.46 -8.16 -5.20
C ILE A 387 -12.79 -7.71 -6.62
N VAL A 388 -12.13 -8.31 -7.61
CA VAL A 388 -12.39 -8.13 -9.04
C VAL A 388 -12.51 -9.48 -9.72
N LYS A 389 -13.44 -9.60 -10.67
CA LYS A 389 -13.55 -10.74 -11.59
C LYS A 389 -13.07 -10.36 -12.96
N GLU A 390 -12.26 -11.24 -13.57
CA GLU A 390 -11.78 -11.07 -14.94
C GLU A 390 -12.08 -12.32 -15.76
N THR A 391 -12.47 -12.12 -17.01
CA THR A 391 -12.61 -13.21 -17.99
C THR A 391 -11.75 -12.91 -19.20
N MET A 392 -11.09 -13.92 -19.75
CA MET A 392 -10.25 -13.74 -20.94
C MET A 392 -9.98 -15.07 -21.66
N THR A 393 -9.48 -14.96 -22.89
CA THR A 393 -8.88 -16.07 -23.63
C THR A 393 -7.37 -15.87 -23.68
N LEU A 394 -6.60 -16.85 -23.19
CA LEU A 394 -5.16 -16.92 -23.37
C LEU A 394 -4.86 -17.75 -24.63
N LYS A 395 -4.31 -17.13 -25.68
CA LYS A 395 -3.96 -17.81 -26.94
C LYS A 395 -2.48 -18.15 -27.05
N ASP A 396 -2.19 -19.30 -27.64
CA ASP A 396 -0.85 -19.75 -28.04
C ASP A 396 0.18 -19.83 -26.91
N GLY A 397 -0.27 -20.08 -25.66
CA GLY A 397 0.58 -20.05 -24.47
C GLY A 397 0.18 -21.06 -23.40
N TYR A 398 1.14 -21.41 -22.53
CA TYR A 398 0.99 -22.34 -21.39
C TYR A 398 0.54 -23.77 -21.74
N ILE A 399 0.43 -24.09 -23.03
CA ILE A 399 0.06 -25.41 -23.55
C ILE A 399 0.95 -25.80 -24.73
N LYS A 400 1.38 -27.07 -24.77
CA LYS A 400 2.20 -27.63 -25.86
C LYS A 400 1.60 -28.95 -26.33
N LYS A 401 1.46 -29.12 -27.65
CA LYS A 401 0.98 -30.39 -28.24
C LYS A 401 2.11 -31.41 -28.28
N ALA A 402 1.83 -32.63 -27.83
CA ALA A 402 2.72 -33.79 -27.90
C ALA A 402 1.96 -34.95 -28.58
N GLY A 403 1.95 -34.94 -29.92
CA GLY A 403 1.08 -35.83 -30.68
C GLY A 403 -0.40 -35.54 -30.42
N LYS A 404 -1.13 -36.53 -29.89
CA LYS A 404 -2.54 -36.38 -29.46
C LYS A 404 -2.68 -35.84 -28.02
N ASN A 405 -1.59 -35.81 -27.26
CA ASN A 405 -1.57 -35.39 -25.87
C ASN A 405 -1.27 -33.89 -25.76
N LEU A 406 -1.59 -33.31 -24.60
CA LEU A 406 -1.36 -31.90 -24.31
C LEU A 406 -0.52 -31.77 -23.05
N ILE A 407 0.55 -30.99 -23.09
CA ILE A 407 1.37 -30.64 -21.93
C ILE A 407 0.95 -29.26 -21.48
N ILE A 408 0.52 -29.12 -20.23
CA ILE A 408 0.07 -27.86 -19.64
C ILE A 408 1.12 -27.41 -18.63
N GLU A 409 1.58 -26.17 -18.75
CA GLU A 409 2.56 -25.54 -17.86
C GLU A 409 1.86 -24.97 -16.62
N ILE A 410 1.19 -25.85 -15.86
CA ILE A 410 0.29 -25.50 -14.75
C ILE A 410 0.97 -24.66 -13.66
N GLY A 411 2.28 -24.84 -13.45
CA GLY A 411 3.07 -24.07 -12.48
C GLY A 411 3.16 -22.58 -12.79
N LYS A 412 2.91 -22.15 -14.04
CA LYS A 412 2.98 -20.74 -14.45
C LYS A 412 1.77 -19.92 -14.01
N PHE A 413 0.67 -20.57 -13.64
CA PHE A 413 -0.56 -19.89 -13.19
C PHE A 413 -0.51 -19.37 -11.73
N ILE A 414 0.66 -19.40 -11.09
CA ILE A 414 0.90 -18.75 -9.78
C ILE A 414 1.83 -17.54 -9.89
N GLY A 415 1.97 -16.97 -11.10
CA GLY A 415 2.87 -15.87 -11.40
C GLY A 415 4.36 -16.25 -11.31
N GLY A 416 5.23 -15.24 -11.46
CA GLY A 416 6.67 -15.41 -11.33
C GLY A 416 7.10 -15.75 -9.91
N GLN A 417 8.08 -16.64 -9.77
CA GLN A 417 8.67 -17.01 -8.48
C GLN A 417 10.15 -16.61 -8.43
N VAL A 418 10.66 -16.35 -7.23
CA VAL A 418 12.05 -15.91 -7.02
C VAL A 418 12.99 -17.04 -7.41
N GLU A 419 13.78 -16.81 -8.46
CA GLU A 419 14.94 -17.62 -8.81
C GLU A 419 16.17 -17.02 -8.15
N LEU A 420 16.82 -17.77 -7.26
CA LEU A 420 18.02 -17.32 -6.56
C LEU A 420 19.27 -17.62 -7.39
N GLU A 421 20.03 -16.58 -7.73
CA GLU A 421 21.35 -16.72 -8.30
C GLU A 421 22.33 -17.34 -7.30
N LYS A 422 23.44 -17.92 -7.78
CA LYS A 422 24.47 -18.52 -6.91
C LYS A 422 24.99 -17.57 -5.84
N LYS A 423 25.20 -16.30 -6.20
CA LYS A 423 25.68 -15.26 -5.28
C LYS A 423 24.65 -14.85 -4.22
N GLU A 424 23.36 -14.98 -4.51
CA GLU A 424 22.29 -14.65 -3.55
C GLU A 424 22.12 -15.73 -2.47
N ARG A 425 22.69 -16.92 -2.67
CA ARG A 425 22.62 -18.02 -1.70
C ARG A 425 23.54 -17.83 -0.51
N GLU A 426 24.65 -17.11 -0.70
CA GLU A 426 25.56 -16.72 0.37
C GLU A 426 25.18 -15.31 0.83
N ARG A 427 24.54 -15.21 2.01
CA ARG A 427 24.06 -13.93 2.55
C ARG A 427 24.62 -13.71 3.96
N THR A 428 25.15 -12.52 4.18
CA THR A 428 25.76 -12.10 5.47
C THR A 428 25.05 -10.93 6.14
N VAL A 429 23.98 -10.41 5.52
CA VAL A 429 23.19 -9.26 5.98
C VAL A 429 21.75 -9.67 6.22
N ASP A 430 21.03 -8.95 7.09
CA ASP A 430 19.65 -9.27 7.44
C ASP A 430 18.71 -9.10 6.23
N VAL A 431 17.52 -9.71 6.30
CA VAL A 431 16.50 -9.69 5.24
C VAL A 431 15.39 -8.74 5.63
N TYR A 432 15.13 -7.75 4.77
CA TYR A 432 14.11 -6.74 4.96
C TYR A 432 13.00 -6.90 3.92
N LEU A 433 11.85 -7.40 4.38
CA LEU A 433 10.64 -7.50 3.60
C LEU A 433 9.74 -6.29 3.89
N ASP A 434 8.83 -6.01 2.97
CA ASP A 434 7.84 -4.95 3.11
C ASP A 434 6.89 -5.23 4.29
N HIS A 435 6.23 -6.39 4.29
CA HIS A 435 5.31 -6.84 5.33
C HIS A 435 5.17 -8.37 5.31
N ALA A 436 4.65 -8.95 6.38
CA ALA A 436 4.29 -10.37 6.40
C ALA A 436 3.07 -10.61 5.51
N LYS A 437 3.08 -11.62 4.64
CA LYS A 437 2.05 -11.78 3.60
C LYS A 437 1.82 -13.20 3.14
N THR A 438 0.63 -13.47 2.61
CA THR A 438 0.24 -14.76 2.06
C THR A 438 -0.29 -14.62 0.64
N TYR A 439 0.23 -15.44 -0.27
CA TYR A 439 -0.32 -15.64 -1.61
C TYR A 439 -1.05 -16.99 -1.65
N ILE A 440 -2.28 -17.00 -2.16
CA ILE A 440 -3.10 -18.19 -2.31
C ILE A 440 -3.56 -18.29 -3.76
N TYR A 441 -3.22 -19.40 -4.43
CA TYR A 441 -3.74 -19.67 -5.77
C TYR A 441 -4.58 -20.94 -5.75
N GLU A 442 -5.79 -20.87 -6.30
CA GLU A 442 -6.69 -22.00 -6.49
C GLU A 442 -6.98 -22.18 -7.98
N ILE A 443 -6.28 -23.12 -8.62
CA ILE A 443 -6.37 -23.38 -10.06
C ILE A 443 -7.28 -24.59 -10.29
N ASN A 444 -8.36 -24.39 -11.03
CA ASN A 444 -9.31 -25.41 -11.44
C ASN A 444 -9.19 -25.61 -12.95
N LEU A 445 -8.50 -26.66 -13.37
CA LEU A 445 -8.37 -27.02 -14.78
C LEU A 445 -9.41 -28.07 -15.16
N GLU A 446 -10.31 -27.73 -16.08
CA GLU A 446 -11.25 -28.67 -16.69
C GLU A 446 -10.50 -29.68 -17.57
N ILE A 447 -10.73 -30.96 -17.31
CA ILE A 447 -10.20 -32.09 -18.05
C ILE A 447 -11.21 -32.41 -19.17
N PRO A 448 -10.85 -32.23 -20.46
CA PRO A 448 -11.76 -32.50 -21.56
C PRO A 448 -12.12 -33.98 -21.65
N ALA A 449 -13.29 -34.28 -22.20
CA ALA A 449 -13.73 -35.65 -22.42
C ALA A 449 -12.71 -36.45 -23.27
N GLY A 450 -12.42 -37.68 -22.83
CA GLY A 450 -11.44 -38.56 -23.48
C GLY A 450 -9.98 -38.24 -23.14
N TYR A 451 -9.71 -37.41 -22.13
CA TYR A 451 -8.36 -37.20 -21.59
C TYR A 451 -8.24 -37.71 -20.15
N THR A 452 -7.02 -38.06 -19.77
CA THR A 452 -6.62 -38.31 -18.37
C THR A 452 -5.40 -37.49 -18.01
N VAL A 453 -5.24 -37.17 -16.72
CA VAL A 453 -4.10 -36.37 -16.23
C VAL A 453 -2.97 -37.31 -15.78
N LYS A 454 -1.73 -36.99 -16.18
CA LYS A 454 -0.48 -37.59 -15.68
C LYS A 454 0.47 -36.50 -15.18
N GLY A 455 1.43 -36.88 -14.33
CA GLY A 455 2.47 -35.98 -13.81
C GLY A 455 2.04 -35.12 -12.61
N MET A 456 1.08 -35.60 -11.81
CA MET A 456 0.60 -34.88 -10.62
C MET A 456 1.55 -34.93 -9.42
N ASP A 457 2.53 -35.83 -9.41
CA ASP A 457 3.44 -36.02 -8.27
C ASP A 457 4.19 -34.72 -7.91
N ALA A 458 4.59 -33.96 -8.92
CA ALA A 458 5.28 -32.67 -8.76
C ALA A 458 4.39 -31.53 -8.22
N LEU A 459 3.07 -31.75 -8.11
CA LEU A 459 2.12 -30.74 -7.63
C LEU A 459 1.80 -30.85 -6.14
N ASN A 460 2.35 -31.85 -5.45
CA ASN A 460 2.17 -32.03 -4.02
C ASN A 460 3.50 -31.82 -3.31
N ASN A 461 3.61 -30.72 -2.56
CA ASN A 461 4.83 -30.35 -1.83
C ASN A 461 4.44 -29.60 -0.54
N SER A 462 5.28 -29.69 0.48
CA SER A 462 5.08 -28.97 1.74
C SER A 462 6.44 -28.67 2.35
N VAL A 463 6.84 -27.39 2.28
CA VAL A 463 7.99 -26.85 3.00
C VAL A 463 7.46 -25.76 3.94
N ASP A 464 7.63 -25.94 5.25
CA ASP A 464 7.15 -25.02 6.27
C ASP A 464 8.17 -24.92 7.41
N ASN A 465 8.62 -23.70 7.70
CA ASN A 465 9.56 -23.41 8.79
C ASN A 465 9.28 -22.03 9.42
N ALA A 466 10.16 -21.56 10.30
CA ALA A 466 9.96 -20.31 11.04
C ALA A 466 9.88 -19.05 10.15
N THR A 467 10.50 -19.07 8.97
CA THR A 467 10.59 -17.90 8.07
C THR A 467 9.40 -17.79 7.11
N GLY A 468 8.79 -18.92 6.78
CA GLY A 468 7.75 -18.98 5.76
C GLY A 468 7.35 -20.40 5.39
N ASN A 469 6.51 -20.49 4.36
CA ASN A 469 6.14 -21.77 3.76
C ASN A 469 5.87 -21.65 2.26
N PHE A 470 5.93 -22.81 1.61
CA PHE A 470 5.33 -23.05 0.31
C PHE A 470 4.70 -24.45 0.32
N ILE A 471 3.37 -24.48 0.26
CA ILE A 471 2.57 -25.70 0.34
C ILE A 471 1.72 -25.81 -0.91
N THR A 472 1.75 -26.96 -1.57
CA THR A 472 0.94 -27.24 -2.76
C THR A 472 0.22 -28.56 -2.63
N THR A 473 -1.04 -28.58 -3.06
CA THR A 473 -1.86 -29.79 -3.07
C THR A 473 -2.59 -29.90 -4.41
N ALA A 474 -2.66 -31.10 -4.97
CA ALA A 474 -3.41 -31.35 -6.19
C ALA A 474 -4.30 -32.60 -6.06
N VAL A 475 -5.57 -32.46 -6.46
CA VAL A 475 -6.56 -33.54 -6.46
C VAL A 475 -7.38 -33.50 -7.75
N ILE A 476 -7.86 -34.66 -8.19
CA ILE A 476 -8.88 -34.76 -9.24
C ILE A 476 -10.23 -34.89 -8.55
N ASP A 477 -11.17 -34.01 -8.89
CA ASP A 477 -12.55 -34.04 -8.44
C ASP A 477 -13.48 -33.99 -9.66
N GLY A 478 -14.11 -35.13 -9.97
CA GLY A 478 -14.86 -35.32 -11.21
C GLY A 478 -13.98 -35.16 -12.45
N ASN A 479 -14.31 -34.19 -13.30
CA ASN A 479 -13.56 -33.83 -14.50
C ASN A 479 -12.65 -32.60 -14.30
N VAL A 480 -12.28 -32.25 -13.06
CA VAL A 480 -11.46 -31.07 -12.76
C VAL A 480 -10.20 -31.48 -12.00
N LEU A 481 -9.04 -31.03 -12.49
CA LEU A 481 -7.81 -31.00 -11.71
C LEU A 481 -7.80 -29.74 -10.86
N LYS A 482 -7.88 -29.88 -9.54
CA LYS A 482 -7.82 -28.79 -8.57
C LYS A 482 -6.41 -28.72 -7.99
N VAL A 483 -5.75 -27.58 -8.16
CA VAL A 483 -4.42 -27.30 -7.59
C VAL A 483 -4.53 -26.11 -6.66
N LYS A 484 -4.08 -26.26 -5.42
CA LYS A 484 -4.01 -25.16 -4.46
C LYS A 484 -2.57 -24.94 -4.06
N THR A 485 -2.14 -23.68 -4.07
CA THR A 485 -0.84 -23.28 -3.52
C THR A 485 -1.03 -22.23 -2.43
N ILE A 486 -0.21 -22.31 -1.39
CA ILE A 486 -0.14 -21.33 -0.30
C ILE A 486 1.33 -20.99 -0.12
N LYS A 487 1.67 -19.71 -0.27
CA LYS A 487 3.00 -19.18 0.00
C LYS A 487 2.92 -18.09 1.05
N THR A 488 3.54 -18.31 2.20
CA THR A 488 3.51 -17.35 3.31
C THR A 488 4.91 -16.84 3.63
N TYR A 489 5.08 -15.52 3.63
CA TYR A 489 6.19 -14.82 4.27
C TYR A 489 5.73 -14.48 5.70
N LYS A 490 6.27 -15.14 6.73
CA LYS A 490 5.73 -15.04 8.11
C LYS A 490 6.14 -13.77 8.85
N SER A 491 7.17 -13.08 8.39
CA SER A 491 7.72 -11.87 9.03
C SER A 491 8.13 -10.84 7.97
N ASN A 492 8.17 -9.57 8.36
CA ASN A 492 8.70 -8.48 7.56
C ASN A 492 10.21 -8.24 7.77
N TYR A 493 10.84 -9.03 8.63
CA TYR A 493 12.25 -8.96 8.97
C TYR A 493 12.77 -10.34 9.40
N LEU A 494 13.93 -10.74 8.89
CA LEU A 494 14.63 -11.97 9.27
C LEU A 494 16.10 -11.68 9.49
N LYS A 495 16.70 -12.32 10.48
CA LYS A 495 18.14 -12.28 10.67
C LYS A 495 18.88 -13.06 9.57
N SER A 496 20.11 -12.65 9.25
CA SER A 496 20.93 -13.26 8.20
C SER A 496 21.08 -14.79 8.37
N GLU A 497 21.14 -15.28 9.61
CA GLU A 497 21.25 -16.72 9.92
C GLU A 497 20.00 -17.51 9.52
N GLN A 498 18.85 -16.84 9.38
CA GLN A 498 17.59 -17.44 8.96
C GLN A 498 17.44 -17.49 7.43
N TRP A 499 18.40 -16.95 6.67
CA TRP A 499 18.34 -16.94 5.21
C TRP A 499 18.22 -18.35 4.62
N ASN A 500 19.01 -19.30 5.12
CA ASN A 500 18.99 -20.68 4.63
C ASN A 500 17.62 -21.35 4.80
N ASP A 501 16.89 -21.02 5.87
CA ASP A 501 15.51 -21.50 6.06
C ASP A 501 14.56 -20.87 5.03
N MET A 502 14.76 -19.59 4.71
CA MET A 502 13.98 -18.89 3.69
C MET A 502 14.17 -19.50 2.30
N VAL A 503 15.42 -19.82 1.95
CA VAL A 503 15.81 -20.40 0.65
C VAL A 503 15.04 -21.70 0.35
N LEU A 504 14.80 -22.55 1.36
CA LEU A 504 14.15 -23.85 1.17
C LEU A 504 12.76 -23.74 0.52
N TRP A 505 11.90 -22.84 1.00
CA TRP A 505 10.55 -22.69 0.44
C TRP A 505 10.53 -21.77 -0.78
N LEU A 506 11.52 -20.89 -0.96
CA LEU A 506 11.71 -20.14 -2.22
C LEU A 506 12.05 -21.08 -3.37
N ASP A 507 12.99 -22.00 -3.16
CA ASP A 507 13.37 -23.02 -4.14
C ASP A 507 12.20 -23.97 -4.44
N ALA A 508 11.41 -24.36 -3.43
CA ALA A 508 10.20 -25.15 -3.62
C ALA A 508 9.16 -24.42 -4.50
N ALA A 509 8.95 -23.13 -4.25
CA ALA A 509 8.05 -22.30 -5.05
C ALA A 509 8.54 -22.17 -6.51
N PHE A 510 9.84 -21.94 -6.71
CA PHE A 510 10.43 -21.86 -8.05
C PHE A 510 10.36 -23.20 -8.79
N ALA A 511 10.61 -24.32 -8.11
CA ALA A 511 10.48 -25.65 -8.68
C ALA A 511 9.04 -25.94 -9.12
N PHE A 512 8.05 -25.63 -8.28
CA PHE A 512 6.64 -25.75 -8.66
C PHE A 512 6.28 -24.85 -9.85
N ASN A 513 6.86 -23.66 -9.96
CA ASN A 513 6.62 -22.79 -11.11
C ASN A 513 7.03 -23.41 -12.46
N GLN A 514 7.89 -24.44 -12.45
CA GLN A 514 8.27 -25.22 -13.63
C GLN A 514 7.41 -26.48 -13.84
N ALA A 515 6.48 -26.78 -12.92
CA ALA A 515 5.66 -27.98 -12.96
C ALA A 515 4.73 -28.01 -14.19
N LYS A 516 4.57 -29.20 -14.74
CA LYS A 516 3.75 -29.48 -15.92
C LYS A 516 2.89 -30.70 -15.68
N VAL A 517 1.71 -30.72 -16.29
CA VAL A 517 0.86 -31.92 -16.36
C VAL A 517 0.64 -32.33 -17.80
N LEU A 518 0.47 -33.62 -18.01
CA LEU A 518 0.13 -34.20 -19.31
C LEU A 518 -1.35 -34.57 -19.31
N LEU A 519 -2.13 -33.98 -20.21
CA LEU A 519 -3.42 -34.53 -20.62
C LEU A 519 -3.18 -35.58 -21.70
N GLU A 520 -3.26 -36.85 -21.31
CA GLU A 520 -3.11 -38.00 -22.19
C GLU A 520 -4.45 -38.38 -22.80
N LYS A 521 -4.52 -38.41 -24.13
CA LYS A 521 -5.73 -38.79 -24.85
C LYS A 521 -5.92 -40.30 -24.76
N GLN A 522 -7.09 -40.72 -24.29
CA GLN A 522 -7.50 -42.13 -24.20
C GLN A 522 -7.78 -42.76 -25.56
#